data_AF-A0A7X3ZGN1-F1
#
_entry.id   AF-A0A7X3ZGN1-F1
#
_cell.length_a   1.000
_cell.length_b   1.000
_cell.length_c   1.000
_cell.angle_alpha   90.00
_cell.angle_beta   90.00
_cell.angle_gamma   90.00
#
_symmetry.space_group_name_H-M   'P 1'
#
loop_
_entity.id
_entity.type
_entity.pdbx_description
1 polymer ?
#
loop_
_entity_poly.entity_id
_entity_poly.type
_entity_poly.pdbx_seq_one_letter_code
_entity_poly.pdbx_strand_id
1 'polypeptide(L)'
;SVPPTTSRLEPNYPNPFNSTTQISYRLATPGPVRLDVYNILGQQVHTLVDQAQAAGFYQVPWNARDQRGATVATGVYLMRLHYPGGVQTRRLLLLK
;
A
#
# COMPACT_ATOMS: atom_id res chain seq x y z
N SER A 1 2.93 -20.98 -11.73
CA SER A 1 2.82 -20.60 -10.31
C SER A 1 1.39 -20.85 -9.86
N VAL A 2 1.17 -21.26 -8.61
CA VAL A 2 -0.19 -21.40 -8.07
C VAL A 2 -0.75 -20.00 -7.81
N PRO A 3 -1.92 -19.64 -8.38
CA PRO A 3 -2.53 -18.33 -8.15
C PRO A 3 -2.96 -18.17 -6.68
N PRO A 4 -2.95 -16.95 -6.12
CA PRO A 4 -3.47 -16.70 -4.78
C PRO A 4 -4.94 -17.11 -4.69
N THR A 5 -5.33 -17.77 -3.59
CA THR A 5 -6.73 -18.12 -3.32
C THR A 5 -7.49 -17.02 -2.57
N THR A 6 -6.76 -16.07 -1.97
CA THR A 6 -7.34 -14.93 -1.23
C THR A 6 -6.60 -13.64 -1.53
N SER A 7 -7.35 -12.55 -1.69
CA SER A 7 -6.80 -11.20 -1.79
C SER A 7 -6.40 -10.68 -0.42
N ARG A 8 -5.17 -10.17 -0.27
CA ARG A 8 -4.64 -9.72 1.02
C ARG A 8 -3.62 -8.61 0.87
N LEU A 9 -3.74 -7.58 1.68
CA LEU A 9 -2.69 -6.60 1.95
C LEU A 9 -1.80 -7.15 3.07
N GLU A 10 -0.50 -7.29 2.81
CA GLU A 10 0.47 -7.81 3.76
C GLU A 10 1.07 -6.67 4.61
N PRO A 11 1.70 -6.97 5.77
CA PRO A 11 2.52 -5.99 6.48
C PRO A 11 3.60 -5.41 5.54
N ASN A 12 3.88 -4.12 5.67
CA ASN A 12 5.01 -3.51 4.96
C ASN A 12 6.34 -3.94 5.63
N TYR A 13 7.41 -4.04 4.84
CA TYR A 13 8.75 -4.34 5.37
C TYR A 13 9.81 -3.41 4.73
N PRO A 14 10.68 -2.78 5.54
CA PRO A 14 10.69 -2.80 7.01
C PRO A 14 9.49 -2.04 7.62
N ASN A 15 9.13 -2.36 8.86
CA ASN A 15 8.18 -1.60 9.70
C ASN A 15 8.61 -1.71 11.17
N PRO A 16 9.07 -0.62 11.82
CA PRO A 16 9.17 0.75 11.29
C PRO A 16 10.16 0.87 10.13
N PHE A 17 10.02 1.90 9.29
CA PHE A 17 10.96 2.20 8.19
C PHE A 17 11.49 3.63 8.28
N ASN A 18 12.68 3.90 7.69
CA ASN A 18 13.31 5.24 7.78
C ASN A 18 13.18 6.12 6.55
N SER A 19 13.00 5.51 5.38
CA SER A 19 13.02 6.22 4.10
C SER A 19 12.15 5.50 3.08
N THR A 20 12.33 4.19 2.94
CA THR A 20 11.55 3.36 2.03
C THR A 20 11.03 2.12 2.73
N THR A 21 9.83 1.70 2.36
CA THR A 21 9.27 0.41 2.74
C THR A 21 8.66 -0.28 1.53
N GLN A 22 8.69 -1.60 1.52
CA GLN A 22 8.04 -2.41 0.51
C GLN A 22 6.62 -2.75 0.98
N ILE A 23 5.61 -2.36 0.21
CA ILE A 23 4.23 -2.76 0.43
C ILE A 23 3.94 -3.96 -0.47
N SER A 24 3.51 -5.07 0.13
CA SER A 24 3.18 -6.29 -0.60
C SER A 24 1.69 -6.59 -0.49
N TYR A 25 1.10 -7.06 -1.57
CA TYR A 25 -0.26 -7.58 -1.57
C TYR A 25 -0.43 -8.69 -2.60
N ARG A 26 -1.49 -9.47 -2.44
CA ARG A 26 -1.88 -10.53 -3.38
C ARG A 26 -3.33 -10.35 -3.79
N LEU A 27 -3.65 -10.75 -5.02
CA LEU A 27 -4.98 -10.70 -5.61
C LEU A 27 -5.40 -12.10 -6.04
N ALA A 28 -6.55 -12.57 -5.55
CA ALA A 28 -7.15 -13.83 -5.99
C ALA A 28 -7.97 -13.68 -7.28
N THR A 29 -8.49 -12.46 -7.52
CA THR A 29 -9.34 -12.16 -8.67
C THR A 29 -8.77 -10.94 -9.40
N PRO A 30 -8.66 -10.99 -10.73
CA PRO A 30 -8.23 -9.85 -11.52
C PRO A 30 -9.26 -8.70 -11.46
N GLY A 31 -8.80 -7.46 -11.62
CA GLY A 31 -9.69 -6.32 -11.71
C GLY A 31 -9.05 -5.00 -11.25
N PRO A 32 -9.87 -3.95 -11.05
CA PRO A 32 -9.37 -2.63 -10.63
C PRO A 32 -8.79 -2.68 -9.22
N VAL A 33 -7.59 -2.12 -9.06
CA VAL A 33 -6.85 -2.05 -7.81
C VAL A 33 -6.42 -0.61 -7.55
N ARG A 34 -6.67 -0.15 -6.33
CA ARG A 34 -6.17 1.13 -5.85
C ARG A 34 -5.47 0.97 -4.51
N LEU A 35 -4.22 1.40 -4.43
CA LEU A 35 -3.41 1.41 -3.21
C LEU A 35 -3.09 2.85 -2.84
N ASP A 36 -3.72 3.35 -1.80
CA ASP A 36 -3.53 4.71 -1.30
C ASP A 36 -2.80 4.70 0.05
N VAL A 37 -2.04 5.75 0.30
CA VAL A 37 -1.45 6.07 1.60
C VAL A 37 -2.15 7.32 2.15
N TYR A 38 -2.54 7.27 3.41
CA TYR A 38 -3.16 8.35 4.17
C TYR A 38 -2.34 8.66 5.42
N ASN A 39 -2.38 9.90 5.87
CA ASN A 39 -1.91 10.24 7.22
C ASN A 39 -2.98 9.89 8.28
N ILE A 40 -2.65 10.03 9.57
CA ILE A 40 -3.57 9.69 10.67
C ILE A 40 -4.84 10.56 10.72
N LEU A 41 -4.81 11.74 10.09
CA LEU A 41 -5.97 12.63 9.95
C LEU A 41 -6.90 12.20 8.80
N GLY A 42 -6.56 11.13 8.08
CA GLY A 42 -7.32 10.64 6.94
C GLY A 42 -7.09 11.43 5.65
N GLN A 43 -6.10 12.32 5.60
CA GLN A 43 -5.75 13.04 4.38
C GLN A 43 -4.94 12.12 3.47
N GLN A 44 -5.29 12.06 2.19
CA GLN A 44 -4.57 11.28 1.20
C GLN A 44 -3.17 11.89 0.98
N VAL A 45 -2.15 11.06 1.14
CA VAL A 45 -0.74 11.41 0.98
C VAL A 45 -0.26 11.05 -0.42
N HIS A 46 -0.52 9.83 -0.87
CA HIS A 46 -0.04 9.34 -2.16
C HIS A 46 -0.94 8.20 -2.66
N THR A 47 -1.19 8.13 -3.97
CA THR A 47 -1.76 6.94 -4.64
C THR A 47 -0.61 6.18 -5.30
N LEU A 48 -0.32 4.97 -4.84
CA LEU A 48 0.79 4.15 -5.30
C LEU A 48 0.42 3.25 -6.48
N VAL A 49 -0.86 2.84 -6.54
CA VAL A 49 -1.43 2.01 -7.60
C VAL A 49 -2.83 2.53 -7.88
N ASP A 50 -3.17 2.68 -9.16
CA ASP A 50 -4.53 2.94 -9.64
C ASP A 50 -4.68 2.37 -11.06
N GLN A 51 -4.83 1.04 -11.15
CA GLN A 51 -4.90 0.33 -12.43
C GLN A 51 -5.59 -1.03 -12.29
N ALA A 52 -6.03 -1.59 -13.42
CA ALA A 52 -6.44 -2.99 -13.46
C ALA A 52 -5.21 -3.92 -13.37
N GLN A 53 -5.30 -4.97 -12.55
CA GLN A 53 -4.25 -5.96 -12.37
C GLN A 53 -4.80 -7.39 -12.48
N ALA A 54 -3.96 -8.33 -12.92
CA ALA A 54 -4.28 -9.74 -12.94
C ALA A 54 -4.35 -10.34 -11.52
N ALA A 55 -4.81 -11.59 -11.38
CA ALA A 55 -4.58 -12.33 -10.15
C ALA A 55 -3.07 -12.61 -10.00
N GLY A 56 -2.51 -12.39 -8.81
CA GLY A 56 -1.06 -12.48 -8.62
C GLY A 56 -0.55 -11.87 -7.33
N PHE A 57 0.77 -11.82 -7.21
CA PHE A 57 1.49 -11.20 -6.09
C PHE A 57 2.15 -9.91 -6.57
N TYR A 58 2.05 -8.86 -5.77
CA TYR A 58 2.48 -7.51 -6.12
C TYR A 58 3.31 -6.91 -5.00
N GLN A 59 4.30 -6.13 -5.40
CA GLN A 59 5.21 -5.41 -4.52
C GLN A 59 5.37 -3.99 -5.05
N VAL A 60 5.04 -3.00 -4.21
CA VAL A 60 5.14 -1.58 -4.55
C VAL A 60 5.93 -0.85 -3.47
N PRO A 61 7.04 -0.16 -3.81
CA PRO A 61 7.79 0.60 -2.83
C PRO A 61 7.07 1.91 -2.52
N TRP A 62 7.18 2.37 -1.27
CA TRP A 62 6.86 3.76 -0.91
C TRP A 62 8.06 4.40 -0.23
N ASN A 63 8.49 5.54 -0.75
CA ASN A 63 9.71 6.26 -0.38
C ASN A 63 9.45 7.46 0.56
N ALA A 64 8.39 7.39 1.37
CA ALA A 64 7.98 8.45 2.30
C ALA A 64 7.79 9.83 1.62
N ARG A 65 7.28 9.85 0.39
CA ARG A 65 6.89 11.08 -0.30
C ARG A 65 5.38 11.16 -0.52
N ASP A 66 4.88 12.38 -0.56
CA ASP A 66 3.52 12.68 -0.99
C ASP A 66 3.39 12.70 -2.52
N GLN A 67 2.18 12.88 -3.03
CA GLN A 67 1.87 12.91 -4.46
C GLN A 67 2.65 14.01 -5.23
N ARG A 68 3.16 15.04 -4.54
CA ARG A 68 3.95 16.13 -5.13
C ARG A 68 5.45 15.86 -5.07
N GLY A 69 5.86 14.71 -4.53
CA GLY A 69 7.25 14.32 -4.37
C GLY A 69 7.92 14.91 -3.11
N ALA A 70 7.17 15.61 -2.25
CA ALA A 70 7.72 16.16 -1.02
C ALA A 70 7.81 15.07 0.07
N THR A 71 8.90 15.07 0.83
CA THR A 71 9.09 14.13 1.93
C THR A 71 8.08 14.39 3.04
N VAL A 72 7.41 13.34 3.52
CA VAL A 72 6.43 13.44 4.59
C VAL A 72 7.10 13.40 5.98
N ALA A 73 6.34 13.80 7.01
CA ALA A 73 6.82 13.81 8.40
C ALA A 73 6.90 12.39 9.00
N THR A 74 7.77 12.21 9.99
CA THR A 74 7.77 11.00 10.85
C THR A 74 6.39 10.80 11.47
N GLY A 75 5.93 9.55 11.56
CA GLY A 75 4.65 9.27 12.20
C GLY A 75 3.92 8.05 11.65
N VAL A 76 2.66 7.96 12.04
CA VAL A 76 1.75 6.88 11.66
C VAL A 76 1.03 7.23 10.36
N TYR A 77 1.04 6.27 9.45
CA TYR A 77 0.33 6.31 8.17
C TYR A 77 -0.58 5.09 8.03
N LEU A 78 -1.55 5.18 7.13
CA LEU A 78 -2.45 4.08 6.78
C LEU A 78 -2.30 3.80 5.28
N MET A 79 -2.03 2.55 4.92
CA MET A 79 -2.20 2.08 3.54
C MET A 79 -3.55 1.41 3.39
N ARG A 80 -4.26 1.74 2.32
CA ARG A 80 -5.58 1.20 2.00
C ARG A 80 -5.55 0.59 0.60
N LEU A 81 -5.81 -0.69 0.53
CA LEU A 81 -5.94 -1.45 -0.71
C LEU A 81 -7.42 -1.66 -1.02
N HIS A 82 -7.88 -1.09 -2.13
CA HIS A 82 -9.13 -1.45 -2.78
C HIS A 82 -8.84 -2.50 -3.85
N TYR A 83 -9.64 -3.56 -3.89
CA TYR A 83 -9.52 -4.65 -4.86
C TYR A 83 -10.91 -5.26 -5.14
N PRO A 84 -11.06 -6.11 -6.17
CA PRO A 84 -12.32 -6.80 -6.42
C PRO A 84 -12.75 -7.64 -5.22
N GLY A 85 -13.87 -7.28 -4.59
CA GLY A 85 -14.42 -7.97 -3.43
C GLY A 85 -14.04 -7.36 -2.07
N GLY A 86 -13.34 -6.22 -2.00
CA GLY A 86 -13.25 -5.50 -0.73
C GLY A 86 -12.20 -4.40 -0.61
N VAL A 87 -12.03 -3.96 0.64
CA VAL A 87 -11.06 -2.96 1.05
C VAL A 87 -10.31 -3.48 2.27
N GLN A 88 -8.98 -3.37 2.28
CA GLN A 88 -8.14 -3.71 3.42
C GLN A 88 -7.27 -2.50 3.80
N THR A 89 -7.14 -2.24 5.10
CA THR A 89 -6.32 -1.14 5.62
C THR A 89 -5.26 -1.68 6.57
N ARG A 90 -4.04 -1.15 6.50
CA ARG A 90 -2.95 -1.45 7.43
C ARG A 90 -2.18 -0.20 7.82
N ARG A 91 -1.58 -0.24 9.01
CA ARG A 91 -0.78 0.84 9.57
C ARG A 91 0.69 0.71 9.16
N LEU A 92 1.33 1.83 8.82
CA LEU A 92 2.77 1.97 8.66
C LEU A 92 3.32 2.93 9.72
N LEU A 93 4.54 2.69 10.18
CA LEU A 93 5.27 3.60 11.07
C LEU A 93 6.56 4.06 10.40
N LEU A 94 6.64 5.34 10.06
CA LEU A 94 7.84 5.99 9.55
C LEU A 94 8.63 6.55 10.74
N LEU A 95 9.90 6.17 10.88
CA LEU A 95 10.90 6.66 11.83
C LEU A 95 12.14 7.14 11.08
N LYS A 96 12.32 8.45 10.93
CA LYS A 96 13.57 9.01 10.39
C LYS A 96 14.75 8.80 11.34
#